data_AF-A0A1V9K056-F1
#
_entry.id   AF-A0A1V9K056-F1
#
_cell.length_a   1.000
_cell.length_b   1.000
_cell.length_c   1.000
_cell.angle_alpha   90.00
_cell.angle_beta   90.00
_cell.angle_gamma   90.00
#
_symmetry.space_group_name_H-M   'P 1'
#
loop_
_entity.id
_entity.type
_entity.pdbx_description
1 polymer ?
#
loop_
_entity_poly.entity_id
_entity_poly.type
_entity_poly.pdbx_seq_one_letter_code
_entity_poly.pdbx_strand_id
1 'polypeptide(L)'
;MAARFKMKKKGVGQMLRMPGMEAEMLRRAKVIKGAAVALSPVDEGSSTAGHYKASWSTDSTSRGGRRRDRAVATVSNSAYYARWVEYGTEKVRAHHVLLRAAQIGGRNQ
;
A
#
# COMPACT_ATOMS: atom_id res chain seq x y z
N MET A 1 32.91 -16.74 -23.10
CA MET A 1 33.29 -16.08 -21.84
C MET A 1 32.04 -15.37 -21.30
N ALA A 2 31.50 -15.75 -20.14
CA ALA A 2 30.33 -15.05 -19.57
C ALA A 2 30.79 -13.68 -19.05
N ALA A 3 30.12 -12.60 -19.48
CA ALA A 3 30.43 -11.26 -19.00
C ALA A 3 30.19 -11.18 -17.48
N ARG A 4 31.23 -10.81 -16.72
CA ARG A 4 31.11 -10.56 -15.28
C ARG A 4 30.46 -9.20 -15.05
N PHE A 5 29.16 -9.17 -14.77
CA PHE A 5 28.48 -7.95 -14.36
C PHE A 5 29.00 -7.46 -13.00
N LYS A 6 29.60 -6.27 -12.97
CA LYS A 6 30.03 -5.62 -11.73
C LYS A 6 29.05 -4.51 -11.36
N MET A 7 28.03 -4.85 -10.58
CA MET A 7 27.01 -3.91 -10.14
C MET A 7 27.58 -2.77 -9.27
N LYS A 8 27.31 -1.51 -9.64
CA LYS A 8 27.70 -0.34 -8.84
C LYS A 8 26.58 0.03 -7.85
N LYS A 9 26.78 -0.27 -6.56
CA LYS A 9 25.80 0.01 -5.47
C LYS A 9 25.28 1.46 -5.48
N LYS A 10 26.16 2.43 -5.72
CA LYS A 10 25.78 3.86 -5.80
C LYS A 10 24.81 4.13 -6.95
N GLY A 11 25.01 3.51 -8.11
CA GLY A 11 24.12 3.64 -9.26
C GLY A 11 22.75 3.01 -9.00
N VAL A 12 22.72 1.84 -8.34
CA VAL A 12 21.46 1.21 -7.92
C VAL A 12 20.68 2.12 -6.96
N GLY A 13 21.35 2.72 -5.98
CA GLY A 13 20.70 3.66 -5.05
C GLY A 13 20.13 4.90 -5.74
N GLN A 14 20.78 5.41 -6.79
CA GLN A 14 20.24 6.49 -7.61
C GLN A 14 19.00 6.02 -8.38
N MET A 15 19.08 4.86 -9.03
CA MET A 15 17.97 4.25 -9.77
C MET A 15 16.72 4.06 -8.89
N LEU A 16 16.90 3.59 -7.65
CA LEU A 16 15.81 3.38 -6.70
C LEU A 16 15.11 4.67 -6.26
N ARG A 17 15.71 5.84 -6.48
CA ARG A 17 15.14 7.15 -6.13
C ARG A 17 14.67 7.95 -7.36
N MET A 18 14.78 7.40 -8.56
CA MET A 18 14.37 8.09 -9.78
C MET A 18 12.86 8.36 -9.77
N PRO A 19 12.39 9.45 -10.39
CA PRO A 19 10.96 9.75 -10.49
C PRO A 19 10.13 8.60 -11.07
N GLY A 20 10.68 7.84 -12.03
CA GLY A 20 10.02 6.67 -12.58
C GLY A 20 9.80 5.54 -11.56
N MET A 21 10.72 5.35 -10.62
CA MET A 21 10.56 4.37 -9.54
C MET A 21 9.47 4.82 -8.56
N GLU A 22 9.42 6.10 -8.22
CA GLU A 22 8.35 6.67 -7.40
C GLU A 22 6.98 6.53 -8.07
N ALA A 23 6.88 6.87 -9.35
CA ALA A 23 5.66 6.72 -10.13
C ALA A 23 5.20 5.25 -10.17
N GLU A 24 6.12 4.29 -10.32
CA GLU A 24 5.79 2.87 -10.29
C GLU A 24 5.32 2.40 -8.90
N MET A 25 5.97 2.86 -7.83
CA MET A 25 5.51 2.58 -6.46
C MET A 25 4.09 3.13 -6.24
N LEU A 26 3.83 4.37 -6.69
CA LEU A 26 2.50 4.98 -6.61
C LEU A 26 1.46 4.21 -7.45
N ARG A 27 1.82 3.76 -8.66
CA ARG A 27 0.95 2.93 -9.50
C ARG A 27 0.54 1.66 -8.77
N ARG A 28 1.51 0.94 -8.18
CA ARG A 28 1.25 -0.27 -7.37
C ARG A 28 0.36 0.03 -6.16
N ALA A 29 0.63 1.13 -5.44
CA ALA A 29 -0.20 1.53 -4.31
C ALA A 29 -1.65 1.84 -4.73
N LYS A 30 -1.87 2.47 -5.90
CA LYS A 30 -3.21 2.71 -6.44
C LYS A 30 -3.96 1.40 -6.75
N VAL A 31 -3.28 0.38 -7.27
CA VAL A 31 -3.86 -0.96 -7.48
C VAL A 31 -4.28 -1.58 -6.15
N ILE A 32 -3.42 -1.54 -5.15
CA ILE A 32 -3.72 -2.05 -3.80
C ILE A 32 -4.89 -1.26 -3.18
N LYS A 33 -4.92 0.06 -3.30
CA LYS A 33 -6.04 0.90 -2.86
C LYS A 33 -7.34 0.49 -3.55
N GLY A 34 -7.33 0.27 -4.87
CA GLY A 34 -8.50 -0.20 -5.61
C GLY A 34 -9.05 -1.51 -5.05
N ALA A 35 -8.17 -2.48 -4.79
CA ALA A 35 -8.54 -3.73 -4.14
C ALA A 35 -9.08 -3.51 -2.71
N ALA A 36 -8.46 -2.61 -1.93
CA ALA A 36 -8.91 -2.30 -0.58
C ALA A 36 -10.31 -1.68 -0.56
N VAL A 37 -10.61 -0.76 -1.48
CA VAL A 37 -11.95 -0.18 -1.66
C VAL A 37 -12.98 -1.26 -2.03
N ALA A 38 -12.64 -2.17 -2.93
CA ALA A 38 -13.53 -3.26 -3.34
C ALA A 38 -13.84 -4.25 -2.20
N LEU A 39 -12.84 -4.55 -1.37
CA LEU A 39 -12.96 -5.49 -0.23
C LEU A 39 -13.53 -4.86 1.05
N SER A 40 -13.68 -3.53 1.08
CA SER A 40 -14.09 -2.82 2.29
C SER A 40 -15.54 -3.16 2.65
N PRO A 41 -15.79 -3.60 3.90
CA PRO A 41 -17.14 -3.83 4.37
C PRO A 41 -17.92 -2.51 4.46
N VAL A 42 -19.23 -2.59 4.28
CA VAL A 42 -20.16 -1.47 4.47
C VAL A 42 -21.25 -1.97 5.42
N ASP A 43 -21.41 -1.28 6.54
CA ASP A 43 -22.52 -1.50 7.47
C ASP A 43 -23.63 -0.50 7.13
N GLU A 44 -24.66 -0.96 6.42
CA GLU A 44 -25.77 -0.13 5.95
C GLU A 44 -26.67 0.37 7.09
N GLY A 45 -26.64 -0.28 8.26
CA GLY A 45 -27.40 0.13 9.44
C GLY A 45 -26.76 1.25 10.24
N SER A 46 -25.52 1.64 9.91
CA SER A 46 -24.77 2.66 10.63
C SER A 46 -25.00 4.06 10.07
N SER A 47 -25.04 5.07 10.94
CA SER A 47 -25.05 6.49 10.55
C SER A 47 -23.80 6.92 9.77
N THR A 48 -22.76 6.08 9.74
CA THR A 48 -21.51 6.30 9.02
C THR A 48 -21.28 5.28 7.92
N ALA A 49 -22.35 4.71 7.37
CA ALA A 49 -22.30 3.73 6.28
C ALA A 49 -21.34 4.18 5.16
N GLY A 50 -20.39 3.32 4.80
CA GLY A 50 -19.43 3.57 3.73
C GLY A 50 -18.24 4.48 4.10
N HIS A 51 -18.20 5.07 5.30
CA HIS A 51 -17.10 5.94 5.72
C HIS A 51 -15.74 5.24 5.61
N TYR A 52 -15.57 4.03 6.17
CA TYR A 52 -14.33 3.25 6.07
C TYR A 52 -13.87 3.05 4.62
N LYS A 53 -14.81 2.71 3.72
CA LYS A 53 -14.54 2.50 2.30
C LYS A 53 -14.09 3.79 1.61
N ALA A 54 -14.61 4.94 2.03
CA ALA A 54 -14.23 6.25 1.49
C ALA A 54 -12.89 6.78 2.06
N SER A 55 -12.46 6.32 3.24
CA SER A 55 -11.27 6.81 3.94
C SER A 55 -9.91 6.29 3.41
N TRP A 56 -9.87 5.56 2.29
CA TRP A 56 -8.62 5.05 1.71
C TRP A 56 -7.84 6.12 0.94
N SER A 57 -6.55 6.26 1.24
CA SER A 57 -5.63 7.16 0.56
C SER A 57 -4.31 6.49 0.18
N THR A 58 -3.58 7.13 -0.73
CA THR A 58 -2.26 6.71 -1.19
C THR A 58 -1.35 7.90 -1.30
N ASP A 59 -0.10 7.75 -0.90
CA ASP A 59 0.95 8.76 -1.02
C ASP A 59 2.27 8.12 -1.47
N SER A 60 3.20 8.90 -2.00
CA SER A 60 4.53 8.44 -2.41
C SER A 60 5.64 9.43 -2.08
N THR A 61 6.85 8.90 -1.95
CA THR A 61 8.06 9.72 -1.82
C THR A 61 9.26 9.01 -2.44
N SER A 62 10.13 9.74 -3.13
CA SER A 62 11.42 9.25 -3.63
C SER A 62 12.45 8.95 -2.53
N ARG A 63 12.20 9.35 -1.27
CA ARG A 63 13.12 9.18 -0.14
C ARG A 63 12.48 8.48 1.06
N GLY A 64 11.90 7.31 0.81
CA GLY A 64 11.27 6.45 1.79
C GLY A 64 12.18 5.36 2.40
N GLY A 65 11.57 4.51 3.23
CA GLY A 65 12.26 3.47 4.00
C GLY A 65 13.05 4.02 5.19
N ARG A 66 13.49 3.14 6.09
CA ARG A 66 14.21 3.53 7.34
C ARG A 66 15.43 4.43 7.08
N ARG A 67 16.11 4.23 5.94
CA ARG A 67 17.32 4.98 5.56
C ARG A 67 17.09 6.08 4.52
N ARG A 68 15.83 6.36 4.14
CA ARG A 68 15.48 7.36 3.11
C ARG A 68 16.21 7.11 1.78
N ASP A 69 16.36 5.83 1.41
CA ASP A 69 17.27 5.36 0.36
C ASP A 69 16.59 4.83 -0.90
N ARG A 70 15.26 4.86 -0.94
CA ARG A 70 14.48 4.32 -2.06
C ARG A 70 13.14 5.04 -2.18
N ALA A 71 12.54 5.00 -3.36
CA ALA A 71 11.15 5.40 -3.50
C ALA A 71 10.23 4.41 -2.79
N VAL A 72 9.19 4.92 -2.14
CA VAL A 72 8.16 4.14 -1.44
C VAL A 72 6.81 4.78 -1.71
N ALA A 73 5.77 3.96 -1.76
CA ALA A 73 4.39 4.41 -1.68
C ALA A 73 3.70 3.76 -0.48
N THR A 74 2.77 4.50 0.12
CA THR A 74 2.02 4.09 1.31
C THR A 74 0.55 4.05 0.96
N VAL A 75 -0.14 2.99 1.40
CA VAL A 75 -1.60 2.89 1.38
C VAL A 75 -2.08 2.98 2.84
N SER A 76 -3.03 3.86 3.12
CA SER A 76 -3.55 4.05 4.47
C SER A 76 -5.07 4.26 4.48
N ASN A 77 -5.67 4.00 5.64
CA ASN A 77 -7.07 4.32 5.90
C ASN A 77 -7.13 5.27 7.11
N SER A 78 -7.76 6.44 6.93
CA SER A 78 -7.82 7.48 7.97
C SER A 78 -8.99 7.32 8.94
N ALA A 79 -9.88 6.33 8.75
CA ALA A 79 -10.98 6.12 9.68
C ALA A 79 -10.43 5.77 11.07
N TYR A 80 -10.90 6.48 12.10
CA TYR A 80 -10.44 6.27 13.48
C TYR A 80 -10.61 4.82 13.95
N TYR A 81 -11.56 4.09 13.36
CA TYR A 81 -11.87 2.70 13.65
C TYR A 81 -11.23 1.67 12.71
N ALA A 82 -10.36 2.09 11.79
CA ALA A 82 -9.76 1.21 10.80
C ALA A 82 -9.01 0.02 11.41
N ARG A 83 -8.38 0.21 12.57
CA ARG A 83 -7.67 -0.85 13.30
C ARG A 83 -8.60 -2.02 13.66
N TRP A 84 -9.82 -1.74 14.12
CA TRP A 84 -10.77 -2.77 14.51
C TRP A 84 -11.40 -3.46 13.30
N VAL A 85 -11.54 -2.76 12.17
CA VAL A 85 -11.94 -3.43 10.91
C VAL A 85 -10.83 -4.39 10.46
N GLU A 86 -9.57 -3.96 10.53
CA GLU A 86 -8.44 -4.77 10.08
C GLU A 86 -8.22 -6.00 10.97
N TYR A 87 -8.22 -5.84 12.29
CA TYR A 87 -7.82 -6.88 13.24
C TYR A 87 -8.94 -7.42 14.14
N GLY A 88 -10.15 -6.88 14.03
CA GLY A 88 -11.28 -7.31 14.83
C GLY A 88 -11.18 -6.90 16.30
N THR A 89 -12.12 -7.44 17.08
CA THR A 89 -12.18 -7.43 18.55
C THR A 89 -12.62 -8.82 19.02
N GLU A 90 -12.85 -9.00 20.32
CA GLU A 90 -13.43 -10.24 20.86
C GLU A 90 -14.83 -10.55 20.29
N LYS A 91 -15.58 -9.51 19.90
CA LYS A 91 -16.97 -9.63 19.43
C LYS A 91 -17.11 -9.54 17.91
N VAL A 92 -16.13 -8.96 17.23
CA VAL A 92 -16.17 -8.68 15.79
C VAL A 92 -14.98 -9.32 15.11
N ARG A 93 -15.23 -10.16 14.11
CA ARG A 93 -14.19 -10.84 13.34
C ARG A 93 -13.32 -9.84 12.55
N ALA A 94 -12.02 -10.11 12.51
CA ALA A 94 -11.09 -9.36 11.68
C ALA A 94 -11.41 -9.49 10.18
N HIS A 95 -11.48 -8.36 9.46
CA HIS A 95 -11.65 -8.39 8.01
C HIS A 95 -10.33 -8.43 7.25
N HIS A 96 -9.20 -8.02 7.84
CA HIS A 96 -7.89 -8.03 7.19
C HIS A 96 -7.92 -7.43 5.76
N VAL A 97 -8.56 -6.28 5.60
CA VAL A 97 -8.82 -5.66 4.30
C VAL A 97 -7.51 -5.27 3.64
N LEU A 98 -6.61 -4.61 4.36
CA LEU A 98 -5.33 -4.17 3.82
C LEU A 98 -4.43 -5.36 3.48
N LEU A 99 -4.37 -6.37 4.35
CA LEU A 99 -3.61 -7.60 4.10
C LEU A 99 -4.08 -8.30 2.81
N ARG A 100 -5.40 -8.50 2.65
CA ARG A 100 -5.97 -9.14 1.46
C ARG A 100 -5.79 -8.29 0.21
N ALA A 101 -5.96 -6.97 0.33
CA ALA A 101 -5.71 -6.04 -0.76
C ALA A 101 -4.26 -6.07 -1.24
N ALA A 102 -3.29 -6.14 -0.32
CA ALA A 102 -1.87 -6.27 -0.65
C ALA A 102 -1.57 -7.63 -1.31
N GLN A 103 -2.22 -8.72 -0.91
CA GLN A 103 -2.06 -10.03 -1.55
C GLN A 103 -2.63 -10.08 -2.97
N ILE A 104 -3.69 -9.32 -3.25
CA ILE A 104 -4.32 -9.24 -4.58
C ILE A 104 -3.54 -8.27 -5.47
N GLY A 105 -3.41 -7.01 -5.03
CA GLY A 105 -2.81 -5.92 -5.81
C GLY A 105 -1.29 -5.87 -5.80
N GLY A 106 -0.64 -6.61 -4.89
CA GLY A 106 0.82 -6.71 -4.79
C GLY A 106 1.44 -7.84 -5.60
N ARG A 107 0.62 -8.70 -6.27
CA ARG A 107 1.14 -9.68 -7.22
C ARG A 107 1.78 -8.93 -8.38
N ASN A 108 3.02 -9.27 -8.73
CA ASN A 108 3.74 -8.68 -9.86
C ASN A 108 3.01 -9.06 -11.17
N GLN A 109 2.09 -8.20 -11.60
CA GLN A 109 1.55 -8.16 -12.96
C GLN A 109 2.15 -6.96 -13.70
#